data_AF-A0A938SIT7-F1
#
_entry.id   AF-A0A938SIT7-F1
#
_cell.length_a   1.000
_cell.length_b   1.000
_cell.length_c   1.000
_cell.angle_alpha   90.00
_cell.angle_beta   90.00
_cell.angle_gamma   90.00
#
_symmetry.space_group_name_H-M   'P 1'
#
loop_
_entity.id
_entity.type
_entity.pdbx_description
1 polymer ?
#
loop_
_entity_poly.entity_id
_entity_poly.type
_entity_poly.pdbx_seq_one_letter_code
_entity_poly.pdbx_strand_id
1 'polypeptide(L)'
;MPGYASIPELLANCDAELMLLIVNETRRIPPLRQLLAAGRHVFTEKPLCGLKNQYQVQESDAAIAAPAIAEWRKSGLKFGINYNYRFFTHFRKLHEDAVEGRLGEIRMVRARAHFNCWSHVIDQILWTMGPPEWVSCLGKPSEVNWQRMIHIRWPNGVNGALDGAMGWGYDDHPLRIMICGTKAYGEARGLDGWYRRCKADAWAQQVEELWQIEGPRKEYESSFARMADGVIQAMKAGKPFPADGNAAWNELLFEAAVHRSAMNDGQRVRLADVEADAMRAS
;
A
#
# COMPACT_ATOMS: atom_id res chain seq x y z
N MET A 1 12.47 -7.47 -30.04
CA MET A 1 11.38 -6.48 -29.93
C MET A 1 11.94 -5.11 -30.26
N PRO A 2 11.18 -4.22 -30.90
CA PRO A 2 11.62 -2.85 -31.14
C PRO A 2 11.82 -2.10 -29.82
N GLY A 3 12.76 -1.16 -29.80
CA GLY A 3 12.97 -0.21 -28.70
C GLY A 3 12.72 1.20 -29.21
N TYR A 4 12.20 2.07 -28.34
CA TYR A 4 11.85 3.45 -28.66
C TYR A 4 12.54 4.40 -27.70
N ALA A 5 12.94 5.58 -28.17
CA ALA A 5 13.66 6.56 -27.36
C ALA A 5 12.70 7.44 -26.53
N SER A 6 11.40 7.43 -26.83
CA SER A 6 10.41 8.28 -26.17
C SER A 6 9.01 7.64 -26.14
N ILE A 7 8.14 8.14 -25.24
CA ILE A 7 6.74 7.73 -25.17
C ILE A 7 5.96 8.08 -26.45
N PRO A 8 6.10 9.29 -27.05
CA PRO A 8 5.43 9.59 -28.32
C PRO A 8 5.81 8.61 -29.44
N GLU A 9 7.09 8.26 -29.56
CA GLU A 9 7.57 7.29 -30.54
C GLU A 9 7.00 5.89 -30.27
N LEU A 10 6.97 5.46 -28.99
CA LEU A 10 6.34 4.21 -28.58
C LEU A 10 4.85 4.19 -28.94
N LEU A 11 4.10 5.26 -28.63
CA LEU A 11 2.66 5.34 -28.88
C LEU A 11 2.30 5.38 -30.37
N ALA A 12 3.19 5.92 -31.21
CA ALA A 12 3.03 5.94 -32.66
C ALA A 12 3.26 4.57 -33.31
N ASN A 13 4.01 3.67 -32.66
CA ASN A 13 4.50 2.43 -33.25
C ASN A 13 4.10 1.16 -32.47
N CYS A 14 3.34 1.29 -31.38
CA CYS A 14 2.90 0.18 -30.53
C CYS A 14 1.40 0.28 -30.23
N ASP A 15 0.68 -0.82 -30.45
CA ASP A 15 -0.76 -0.94 -30.28
C ASP A 15 -1.18 -1.45 -28.89
N ALA A 16 -0.23 -1.75 -28.00
CA ALA A 16 -0.50 -2.30 -26.67
C ALA A 16 -1.51 -1.47 -25.87
N GLU A 17 -2.52 -2.12 -25.30
CA GLU A 17 -3.56 -1.47 -24.49
C GLU A 17 -3.10 -1.20 -23.05
N LEU A 18 -2.23 -2.07 -22.52
CA LEU A 18 -1.66 -1.99 -21.18
C LEU A 18 -0.17 -1.65 -21.23
N MET A 19 0.20 -0.57 -20.56
CA MET A 19 1.57 -0.08 -20.45
C MET A 19 2.13 -0.36 -19.06
N LEU A 20 3.27 -1.05 -19.01
CA LEU A 20 4.01 -1.25 -17.76
C LEU A 20 4.98 -0.08 -17.55
N LEU A 21 4.62 0.83 -16.64
CA LEU A 21 5.41 2.02 -16.33
C LEU A 21 6.39 1.73 -15.19
N ILE A 22 7.57 1.21 -15.51
CA ILE A 22 8.61 0.81 -14.54
C ILE A 22 9.75 1.84 -14.55
N VAL A 23 9.45 3.03 -14.04
CA VAL A 23 10.42 4.13 -13.88
C VAL A 23 10.55 4.47 -12.40
N ASN A 24 11.63 5.18 -12.05
CA ASN A 24 11.85 5.67 -10.70
C ASN A 24 10.72 6.63 -10.27
N GLU A 25 10.38 6.57 -8.99
CA GLU A 25 9.31 7.33 -8.34
C GLU A 25 9.44 8.85 -8.45
N THR A 26 10.67 9.36 -8.62
CA THR A 26 10.94 10.78 -8.86
C THR A 26 10.50 11.25 -10.25
N ARG A 27 10.23 10.35 -11.19
CA ARG A 27 9.95 10.66 -12.61
C ARG A 27 8.63 10.11 -13.12
N ARG A 28 7.83 9.44 -12.29
CA ARG A 28 6.69 8.64 -12.74
C ARG A 28 5.48 9.45 -13.19
N ILE A 29 5.22 10.60 -12.57
CA ILE A 29 3.98 11.35 -12.81
C ILE A 29 3.88 11.89 -14.26
N PRO A 30 4.90 12.55 -14.84
CA PRO A 30 4.81 12.99 -16.23
C PRO A 30 4.51 11.88 -17.26
N PRO A 31 5.23 10.73 -17.29
CA PRO A 31 4.93 9.66 -18.23
C PRO A 31 3.58 8.98 -17.94
N LEU A 32 3.16 8.87 -16.68
CA LEU A 32 1.81 8.35 -16.34
C LEU A 32 0.72 9.18 -17.02
N ARG A 33 0.80 10.52 -16.91
CA ARG A 33 -0.17 11.42 -17.54
C ARG A 33 -0.15 11.33 -19.06
N GLN A 34 1.04 11.23 -19.67
CA GLN A 34 1.16 11.04 -21.13
C GLN A 34 0.46 9.77 -21.60
N LEU A 35 0.63 8.65 -20.88
CA LEU A 35 0.02 7.38 -21.23
C LEU A 35 -1.51 7.39 -21.03
N LEU A 36 -2.00 7.99 -19.92
CA LEU A 36 -3.43 8.16 -19.67
C LEU A 36 -4.09 9.06 -20.72
N ALA A 37 -3.46 10.19 -21.09
CA ALA A 37 -3.94 11.09 -22.13
C ALA A 37 -3.99 10.40 -23.51
N ALA A 38 -3.10 9.45 -23.75
CA ALA A 38 -3.09 8.62 -24.96
C ALA A 38 -4.09 7.43 -24.92
N GLY A 39 -4.97 7.37 -23.92
CA GLY A 39 -6.00 6.33 -23.81
C GLY A 39 -5.46 4.95 -23.41
N ARG A 40 -4.27 4.88 -22.79
CA ARG A 40 -3.65 3.60 -22.40
C ARG A 40 -3.94 3.25 -20.96
N HIS A 41 -4.21 1.97 -20.69
CA HIS A 41 -4.21 1.45 -19.34
C HIS A 41 -2.77 1.41 -18.82
N VAL A 42 -2.58 1.64 -17.52
CA VAL A 42 -1.24 1.72 -16.93
C VAL A 42 -1.13 0.83 -15.70
N PHE A 43 -0.04 0.09 -15.61
CA PHE A 43 0.39 -0.60 -14.39
C PHE A 43 1.78 -0.13 -14.01
N THR A 44 2.02 0.25 -12.75
CA THR A 44 3.28 0.87 -12.33
C THR A 44 3.83 0.33 -11.03
N GLU A 45 5.10 0.66 -10.74
CA GLU A 45 5.75 0.38 -9.46
C GLU A 45 5.37 1.38 -8.36
N LYS A 46 5.49 0.92 -7.12
CA LYS A 46 5.28 1.73 -5.91
C LYS A 46 6.52 2.54 -5.51
N PRO A 47 6.40 3.49 -4.55
CA PRO A 47 5.18 4.26 -4.26
C PRO A 47 4.82 5.11 -5.47
N LEU A 48 3.60 5.64 -5.61
CA LEU A 48 3.20 6.40 -6.82
C LEU A 48 4.13 7.59 -7.13
N CYS A 49 4.45 8.40 -6.13
CA CYS A 49 5.35 9.54 -6.23
C CYS A 49 6.19 9.65 -4.95
N GLY A 50 7.45 10.04 -5.10
CA GLY A 50 8.34 10.32 -3.99
C GLY A 50 9.58 11.03 -4.51
N LEU A 51 9.62 12.36 -4.45
CA LEU A 51 10.70 13.13 -5.08
C LEU A 51 12.08 12.96 -4.41
N LYS A 52 12.11 12.53 -3.15
CA LYS A 52 13.37 12.20 -2.46
C LYS A 52 13.78 10.75 -2.70
N ASN A 53 12.92 9.82 -2.31
CA ASN A 53 13.04 8.37 -2.52
C ASN A 53 11.78 7.67 -1.98
N GLN A 54 11.65 6.36 -2.27
CA GLN A 54 10.55 5.51 -1.81
C GLN A 54 10.32 5.41 -0.28
N TYR A 55 11.24 5.88 0.57
CA TYR A 55 11.09 5.85 2.04
C TYR A 55 10.87 7.23 2.65
N GLN A 56 10.93 8.28 1.84
CA GLN A 56 10.84 9.68 2.27
C GLN A 56 9.81 10.43 1.43
N VAL A 57 8.65 9.81 1.23
CA VAL A 57 7.49 10.47 0.65
C VAL A 57 7.07 11.64 1.55
N GLN A 58 6.81 12.78 0.91
CA GLN A 58 6.47 14.03 1.57
C GLN A 58 5.07 14.48 1.17
N GLU A 59 4.51 15.38 1.95
CA GLU A 59 3.19 15.95 1.66
C GLU A 59 3.10 16.58 0.25
N SER A 60 4.17 17.23 -0.22
CA SER A 60 4.22 17.83 -1.56
C SER A 60 4.12 16.80 -2.70
N ASP A 61 4.53 15.55 -2.46
CA ASP A 61 4.44 14.49 -3.48
C ASP A 61 2.97 14.16 -3.82
N ALA A 62 2.06 14.30 -2.84
CA ALA A 62 0.62 14.14 -3.06
C ALA A 62 0.07 15.21 -4.01
N ALA A 63 0.46 16.48 -3.83
CA ALA A 63 0.06 17.57 -4.72
C ALA A 63 0.56 17.35 -6.16
N ILE A 64 1.76 16.81 -6.33
CA ILE A 64 2.32 16.50 -7.66
C ILE A 64 1.54 15.37 -8.35
N ALA A 65 1.13 14.34 -7.61
CA ALA A 65 0.41 13.20 -8.16
C ALA A 65 -1.10 13.46 -8.37
N ALA A 66 -1.69 14.42 -7.63
CA ALA A 66 -3.12 14.74 -7.65
C ALA A 66 -3.70 14.96 -9.07
N PRO A 67 -3.07 15.74 -9.98
CA PRO A 67 -3.55 15.87 -11.35
C PRO A 67 -3.67 14.54 -12.10
N ALA A 68 -2.69 13.63 -11.95
CA ALA A 68 -2.71 12.33 -12.61
C ALA A 68 -3.85 11.44 -12.08
N ILE A 69 -4.10 11.48 -10.77
CA ILE A 69 -5.23 10.77 -10.14
C ILE A 69 -6.57 11.34 -10.63
N ALA A 70 -6.70 12.67 -10.72
CA ALA A 70 -7.91 13.33 -11.20
C ALA A 70 -8.18 13.01 -12.70
N GLU A 71 -7.15 13.01 -13.53
CA GLU A 71 -7.22 12.59 -14.94
C GLU A 71 -7.65 11.14 -15.08
N TRP A 72 -7.00 10.23 -14.34
CA TRP A 72 -7.35 8.82 -14.34
C TRP A 72 -8.82 8.59 -13.96
N ARG A 73 -9.29 9.20 -12.86
CA ARG A 73 -10.69 9.07 -12.39
C ARG A 73 -11.73 9.49 -13.43
N LYS A 74 -11.38 10.42 -14.33
CA LYS A 74 -12.26 10.89 -15.42
C LYS A 74 -12.13 10.07 -16.71
N SER A 75 -11.05 9.30 -16.87
CA SER A 75 -10.68 8.66 -18.13
C SER A 75 -11.47 7.37 -18.45
N GLY A 76 -12.01 6.68 -17.43
CA GLY A 76 -12.52 5.31 -17.58
C GLY A 76 -11.44 4.24 -17.82
N LEU A 77 -10.15 4.63 -17.80
CA LEU A 77 -9.03 3.72 -17.96
C LEU A 77 -8.76 2.94 -16.67
N LYS A 78 -8.18 1.75 -16.80
CA LYS A 78 -7.61 1.00 -15.70
C LYS A 78 -6.21 1.52 -15.39
N PHE A 79 -5.98 1.86 -14.12
CA PHE A 79 -4.69 2.22 -13.58
C PHE A 79 -4.45 1.38 -12.33
N GLY A 80 -3.24 0.84 -12.16
CA GLY A 80 -2.88 0.10 -10.96
C GLY A 80 -1.40 0.18 -10.62
N ILE A 81 -1.10 -0.32 -9.44
CA ILE A 81 0.18 -0.20 -8.78
C ILE A 81 0.62 -1.55 -8.21
N ASN A 82 1.92 -1.80 -8.20
CA ASN A 82 2.46 -3.06 -7.74
C ASN A 82 2.46 -3.17 -6.20
N TYR A 83 1.32 -3.59 -5.65
CA TYR A 83 1.23 -4.12 -4.29
C TYR A 83 1.05 -5.64 -4.29
N ASN A 84 2.04 -6.35 -4.84
CA ASN A 84 2.08 -7.82 -4.89
C ASN A 84 1.89 -8.50 -3.53
N TYR A 85 2.11 -7.82 -2.40
CA TYR A 85 1.89 -8.41 -1.07
C TYR A 85 0.42 -8.71 -0.79
N ARG A 86 -0.54 -8.09 -1.51
CA ARG A 86 -1.96 -8.50 -1.50
C ARG A 86 -2.17 -9.92 -2.02
N PHE A 87 -1.18 -10.49 -2.71
CA PHE A 87 -1.23 -11.85 -3.24
C PHE A 87 -0.48 -12.85 -2.37
N PHE A 88 0.17 -12.43 -1.28
CA PHE A 88 0.73 -13.36 -0.31
C PHE A 88 -0.39 -14.10 0.41
N THR A 89 -0.21 -15.41 0.55
CA THR A 89 -1.25 -16.27 1.14
C THR A 89 -1.57 -15.84 2.56
N HIS A 90 -0.57 -15.62 3.42
CA HIS A 90 -0.78 -15.23 4.82
C HIS A 90 -1.44 -13.85 4.99
N PHE A 91 -1.07 -12.86 4.17
CA PHE A 91 -1.70 -11.55 4.24
C PHE A 91 -3.13 -11.56 3.71
N ARG A 92 -3.41 -12.34 2.66
CA ARG A 92 -4.78 -12.59 2.22
C ARG A 92 -5.62 -13.23 3.31
N LYS A 93 -5.10 -14.22 4.02
CA LYS A 93 -5.83 -14.86 5.13
C LYS A 93 -6.18 -13.86 6.24
N LEU A 94 -5.23 -13.00 6.62
CA LEU A 94 -5.48 -11.95 7.60
C LEU A 94 -6.55 -10.94 7.09
N HIS A 95 -6.45 -10.53 5.83
CA HIS A 95 -7.42 -9.63 5.20
C HIS A 95 -8.82 -10.26 5.18
N GLU A 96 -8.94 -11.47 4.67
CA GLU A 96 -10.20 -12.23 4.57
C GLU A 96 -10.81 -12.45 5.97
N ASP A 97 -9.99 -12.77 6.98
CA ASP A 97 -10.48 -12.92 8.37
C ASP A 97 -11.05 -11.63 8.95
N ALA A 98 -10.42 -10.48 8.64
CA ALA A 98 -10.90 -9.19 9.09
C ALA A 98 -12.17 -8.76 8.34
N VAL A 99 -12.17 -8.82 7.01
CA VAL A 99 -13.29 -8.32 6.19
C VAL A 99 -14.54 -9.22 6.25
N GLU A 100 -14.37 -10.52 6.50
CA GLU A 100 -15.49 -11.46 6.67
C GLU A 100 -15.99 -11.53 8.13
N GLY A 101 -15.43 -10.71 9.03
CA GLY A 101 -15.87 -10.62 10.43
C GLY A 101 -15.51 -11.84 11.29
N ARG A 102 -14.55 -12.67 10.84
CA ARG A 102 -14.08 -13.85 11.59
C ARG A 102 -13.34 -13.45 12.87
N LEU A 103 -12.74 -12.27 12.90
CA LEU A 103 -12.13 -11.69 14.11
C LEU A 103 -13.15 -11.07 15.07
N GLY A 104 -14.42 -10.93 14.67
CA GLY A 104 -15.43 -10.17 15.41
C GLY A 104 -15.33 -8.67 15.15
N GLU A 105 -15.78 -7.86 16.11
CA GLU A 105 -15.61 -6.40 16.03
C GLU A 105 -14.13 -6.09 16.28
N ILE A 106 -13.48 -5.47 15.30
CA ILE A 106 -12.06 -5.11 15.41
C ILE A 106 -11.91 -4.03 16.51
N ARG A 107 -10.91 -4.19 17.36
CA ARG A 107 -10.60 -3.28 18.48
C ARG A 107 -9.27 -2.58 18.30
N MET A 108 -8.27 -3.28 17.75
CA MET A 108 -6.92 -2.77 17.64
C MET A 108 -6.19 -3.34 16.42
N VAL A 109 -5.36 -2.50 15.80
CA VAL A 109 -4.41 -2.90 14.75
C VAL A 109 -2.99 -2.56 15.18
N ARG A 110 -2.05 -3.49 15.05
CA ARG A 110 -0.63 -3.26 15.30
C ARG A 110 0.16 -3.71 14.09
N ALA A 111 0.96 -2.82 13.54
CA ALA A 111 1.78 -3.11 12.39
C ALA A 111 3.18 -2.56 12.54
N ARG A 112 4.09 -3.16 11.80
CA ARG A 112 5.52 -2.89 11.93
C ARG A 112 6.22 -3.32 10.64
N ALA A 113 7.08 -2.49 10.07
CA ALA A 113 7.94 -2.89 8.95
C ALA A 113 9.34 -2.26 8.96
N HIS A 114 10.30 -3.04 8.47
CA HIS A 114 11.52 -2.50 7.89
C HIS A 114 11.19 -1.72 6.61
N PHE A 115 11.93 -0.64 6.30
CA PHE A 115 11.52 0.23 5.19
C PHE A 115 11.49 -0.43 3.81
N ASN A 116 12.25 -1.51 3.58
CA ASN A 116 12.12 -2.31 2.35
C ASN A 116 10.69 -2.85 2.11
N CYS A 117 9.87 -2.96 3.16
CA CYS A 117 8.48 -3.42 3.11
C CYS A 117 7.46 -2.29 3.40
N TRP A 118 7.90 -1.03 3.44
CA TRP A 118 7.11 0.11 3.93
C TRP A 118 5.80 0.34 3.17
N SER A 119 5.89 0.60 1.87
CA SER A 119 4.71 0.78 1.02
C SER A 119 3.73 -0.40 1.10
N HIS A 120 4.27 -1.61 1.19
CA HIS A 120 3.44 -2.81 1.27
C HIS A 120 2.72 -2.94 2.61
N VAL A 121 3.34 -2.62 3.74
CA VAL A 121 2.65 -2.69 5.04
C VAL A 121 1.56 -1.61 5.13
N ILE A 122 1.81 -0.42 4.59
CA ILE A 122 0.80 0.65 4.49
C ILE A 122 -0.36 0.15 3.64
N ASP A 123 -0.08 -0.36 2.44
CA ASP A 123 -1.12 -0.91 1.56
C ASP A 123 -1.93 -2.03 2.23
N GLN A 124 -1.30 -2.98 2.91
CA GLN A 124 -2.01 -4.06 3.60
C GLN A 124 -2.98 -3.54 4.67
N ILE A 125 -2.57 -2.54 5.44
CA ILE A 125 -3.43 -1.90 6.44
C ILE A 125 -4.60 -1.18 5.76
N LEU A 126 -4.31 -0.37 4.74
CA LEU A 126 -5.34 0.40 4.03
C LEU A 126 -6.31 -0.48 3.25
N TRP A 127 -5.83 -1.59 2.67
CA TRP A 127 -6.66 -2.57 1.98
C TRP A 127 -7.60 -3.30 2.93
N THR A 128 -7.13 -3.60 4.15
CA THR A 128 -7.92 -4.37 5.14
C THR A 128 -8.85 -3.49 5.96
N MET A 129 -8.39 -2.33 6.40
CA MET A 129 -9.12 -1.45 7.31
C MET A 129 -9.78 -0.25 6.64
N GLY A 130 -9.44 0.02 5.38
CA GLY A 130 -9.78 1.26 4.71
C GLY A 130 -8.90 2.44 5.14
N PRO A 131 -9.12 3.63 4.54
CA PRO A 131 -8.39 4.83 4.91
C PRO A 131 -8.72 5.27 6.36
N PRO A 132 -7.71 5.65 7.15
CA PRO A 132 -7.95 6.18 8.48
C PRO A 132 -8.61 7.57 8.45
N GLU A 133 -9.29 7.92 9.53
CA GLU A 133 -9.80 9.28 9.75
C GLU A 133 -8.64 10.24 9.99
N TRP A 134 -7.71 9.86 10.88
CA TRP A 134 -6.54 10.66 11.20
C TRP A 134 -5.33 9.80 11.58
N VAL A 135 -4.14 10.40 11.45
CA VAL A 135 -2.86 9.88 11.94
C VAL A 135 -2.16 10.90 12.84
N SER A 136 -1.31 10.41 13.74
CA SER A 136 -0.40 11.21 14.57
C SER A 136 0.97 10.52 14.55
N CYS A 137 2.03 11.23 14.21
CA CYS A 137 3.33 10.63 13.96
C CYS A 137 4.44 11.33 14.75
N LEU A 138 5.21 10.55 15.50
CA LEU A 138 6.46 10.98 16.10
C LEU A 138 7.63 10.50 15.25
N GLY A 139 8.54 11.42 14.94
CA GLY A 139 9.77 11.17 14.17
C GLY A 139 10.35 12.47 13.62
N LYS A 140 11.53 12.40 13.01
CA LYS A 140 12.27 13.56 12.51
C LYS A 140 12.36 13.54 10.98
N PRO A 141 11.37 14.09 10.25
CA PRO A 141 11.32 14.00 8.78
C PRO A 141 12.49 14.68 8.05
N SER A 142 13.28 15.50 8.75
CA SER A 142 14.53 16.07 8.25
C SER A 142 15.68 15.06 8.15
N GLU A 143 15.64 13.94 8.88
CA GLU A 143 16.65 12.89 8.83
C GLU A 143 16.47 12.00 7.59
N VAL A 144 17.59 11.55 7.03
CA VAL A 144 17.58 10.54 5.95
C VAL A 144 17.09 9.22 6.52
N ASN A 145 16.13 8.57 5.85
CA ASN A 145 15.50 7.34 6.32
C ASN A 145 14.98 7.45 7.77
N TRP A 146 14.33 8.57 8.10
CA TRP A 146 13.83 8.85 9.44
C TRP A 146 12.93 7.73 9.99
N GLN A 147 13.19 7.34 11.23
CA GLN A 147 12.40 6.34 11.95
C GLN A 147 11.11 7.01 12.44
N ARG A 148 10.01 6.25 12.48
CA ARG A 148 8.70 6.83 12.77
C ARG A 148 7.77 5.88 13.51
N MET A 149 7.04 6.43 14.48
CA MET A 149 5.95 5.75 15.19
C MET A 149 4.65 6.50 14.90
N ILE A 150 3.67 5.79 14.36
CA ILE A 150 2.44 6.37 13.85
C ILE A 150 1.27 5.79 14.64
N HIS A 151 0.48 6.65 15.27
CA HIS A 151 -0.85 6.32 15.78
C HIS A 151 -1.91 6.59 14.71
N ILE A 152 -2.87 5.69 14.61
CA ILE A 152 -3.88 5.67 13.57
C ILE A 152 -5.27 5.51 14.20
N ARG A 153 -6.26 6.25 13.69
CA ARG A 153 -7.68 6.09 14.04
C ARG A 153 -8.51 5.91 12.79
N TRP A 154 -9.40 4.92 12.80
CA TRP A 154 -10.38 4.73 11.73
C TRP A 154 -11.76 5.32 12.09
N PRO A 155 -12.60 5.64 11.08
CA PRO A 155 -13.93 6.22 11.31
C PRO A 155 -14.85 5.36 12.19
N ASN A 156 -14.66 4.04 12.16
CA ASN A 156 -15.40 3.09 13.00
C ASN A 156 -14.93 3.05 14.47
N GLY A 157 -13.97 3.88 14.85
CA GLY A 157 -13.47 3.99 16.19
C GLY A 157 -12.38 2.97 16.58
N VAL A 158 -11.85 2.20 15.62
CA VAL A 158 -10.66 1.36 15.84
C VAL A 158 -9.42 2.25 16.00
N ASN A 159 -8.52 1.87 16.91
CA ASN A 159 -7.21 2.49 17.04
C ASN A 159 -6.13 1.53 16.55
N GLY A 160 -5.01 2.06 16.08
CA GLY A 160 -3.87 1.25 15.76
C GLY A 160 -2.56 2.00 15.79
N ALA A 161 -1.49 1.25 15.58
CA ALA A 161 -0.15 1.78 15.45
C ALA A 161 0.60 1.11 14.30
N LEU A 162 1.44 1.90 13.62
CA LEU A 162 2.40 1.45 12.64
C LEU A 162 3.75 2.09 12.97
N ASP A 163 4.78 1.27 13.18
CA ASP A 163 6.15 1.78 13.30
C ASP A 163 7.02 1.33 12.12
N GLY A 164 7.90 2.24 11.70
CA GLY A 164 8.76 2.09 10.54
C GLY A 164 10.20 2.41 10.87
N ALA A 165 11.10 1.49 10.52
CA ALA A 165 12.50 1.59 10.88
C ALA A 165 13.45 0.99 9.84
N MET A 166 14.69 1.50 9.80
CA MET A 166 15.84 0.84 9.14
C MET A 166 16.56 -0.10 10.11
N GLY A 167 16.54 0.23 11.41
CA GLY A 167 17.27 -0.52 12.43
C GLY A 167 16.62 -1.85 12.82
N TRP A 168 15.37 -2.06 12.40
CA TRP A 168 14.75 -3.38 12.48
C TRP A 168 15.42 -4.26 11.43
N GLY A 169 16.50 -4.94 11.82
CA GLY A 169 17.10 -5.99 11.00
C GLY A 169 16.10 -7.12 10.71
N TYR A 170 16.61 -8.28 10.34
CA TYR A 170 15.80 -9.52 10.31
C TYR A 170 15.50 -10.00 11.76
N ASP A 171 14.81 -9.17 12.55
CA ASP A 171 14.24 -9.52 13.85
C ASP A 171 13.03 -10.44 13.63
N ASP A 172 13.35 -11.70 13.29
CA ASP A 172 12.47 -12.77 12.81
C ASP A 172 11.92 -12.50 11.39
N HIS A 173 11.32 -11.33 11.13
CA HIS A 173 10.68 -11.00 9.85
C HIS A 173 10.65 -9.49 9.53
N PRO A 174 10.79 -9.06 8.25
CA PRO A 174 10.88 -7.64 7.88
C PRO A 174 9.55 -6.87 7.97
N LEU A 175 8.43 -7.55 8.17
CA LEU A 175 7.12 -6.92 8.41
C LEU A 175 6.18 -7.83 9.19
N ARG A 176 5.24 -7.22 9.92
CA ARG A 176 4.20 -7.89 10.71
C ARG A 176 2.95 -7.03 10.83
N ILE A 177 1.79 -7.66 10.78
CA ILE A 177 0.49 -7.04 11.04
C ILE A 177 -0.29 -7.97 11.97
N MET A 178 -0.85 -7.40 13.03
CA MET A 178 -1.76 -8.05 13.96
C MET A 178 -3.05 -7.25 14.05
N ILE A 179 -4.19 -7.94 13.95
CA ILE A 179 -5.52 -7.36 14.08
C ILE A 179 -6.23 -8.09 15.22
N CYS A 180 -6.62 -7.35 16.26
CA CYS A 180 -7.33 -7.88 17.41
C CYS A 180 -8.80 -7.51 17.31
N GLY A 181 -9.69 -8.51 17.30
CA GLY A 181 -11.12 -8.31 17.44
C GLY A 181 -11.71 -9.00 18.65
N THR A 182 -13.03 -8.91 18.81
CA THR A 182 -13.75 -9.44 19.99
C THR A 182 -13.89 -10.96 20.02
N LYS A 183 -13.73 -11.65 18.88
CA LYS A 183 -13.83 -13.13 18.81
C LYS A 183 -12.46 -13.78 18.71
N ALA A 184 -11.58 -13.19 17.91
CA ALA A 184 -10.26 -13.70 17.63
C ALA A 184 -9.28 -12.56 17.31
N TYR A 185 -7.99 -12.88 17.32
CA TYR A 185 -6.95 -12.04 16.76
C TYR A 185 -6.17 -12.81 15.69
N GLY A 186 -5.85 -12.13 14.60
CA GLY A 186 -5.05 -12.64 13.50
C GLY A 186 -3.69 -11.95 13.43
N GLU A 187 -2.64 -12.68 13.09
CA GLU A 187 -1.29 -12.15 12.87
C GLU A 187 -0.70 -12.74 11.59
N ALA A 188 -0.21 -11.87 10.69
CA ALA A 188 0.53 -12.24 9.49
C ALA A 188 1.88 -11.55 9.48
N ARG A 189 2.94 -12.26 9.06
CA ARG A 189 4.31 -11.73 9.08
C ARG A 189 5.22 -12.34 8.02
N GLY A 190 6.28 -11.60 7.70
CA GLY A 190 7.38 -12.06 6.84
C GLY A 190 7.06 -12.11 5.35
N LEU A 191 8.12 -12.39 4.58
CA LEU A 191 8.06 -12.61 3.13
C LEU A 191 7.92 -14.10 2.79
N ASP A 192 8.33 -14.97 3.72
CA ASP A 192 8.32 -16.43 3.55
C ASP A 192 6.99 -17.06 3.93
N GLY A 193 6.06 -16.31 4.51
CA GLY A 193 4.70 -16.78 4.72
C GLY A 193 4.43 -17.43 6.08
N TRP A 194 3.82 -16.65 6.96
CA TRP A 194 3.33 -17.12 8.25
C TRP A 194 2.06 -16.37 8.64
N TYR A 195 1.03 -17.12 9.03
CA TYR A 195 -0.26 -16.63 9.49
C TYR A 195 -0.74 -17.43 10.71
N ARG A 196 -1.36 -16.75 11.68
CA ARG A 196 -2.03 -17.40 12.81
C ARG A 196 -3.28 -16.64 13.21
N ARG A 197 -4.39 -17.36 13.42
CA ARG A 197 -5.57 -16.88 14.16
C ARG A 197 -5.68 -17.58 15.50
N CYS A 198 -5.94 -16.82 16.54
CA CYS A 198 -6.20 -17.33 17.88
C CYS A 198 -7.50 -16.76 18.44
N LYS A 199 -8.17 -17.53 19.30
CA LYS A 199 -9.33 -17.06 20.04
C LYS A 199 -8.96 -15.86 20.93
N ALA A 200 -9.85 -14.87 21.00
CA ALA A 200 -9.69 -13.72 21.88
C ALA A 200 -9.84 -14.12 23.36
N ASP A 201 -9.23 -13.34 24.25
CA ASP A 201 -9.36 -13.43 25.71
C ASP A 201 -9.08 -14.81 26.34
N ALA A 202 -8.26 -15.62 25.68
CA ALA A 202 -7.80 -16.91 26.20
C ALA A 202 -6.44 -16.77 26.89
N TRP A 203 -6.38 -17.06 28.19
CA TRP A 203 -5.14 -17.02 28.99
C TRP A 203 -4.09 -18.04 28.53
N ALA A 204 -4.55 -19.22 28.10
CA ALA A 204 -3.73 -20.14 27.33
C ALA A 204 -4.02 -19.88 25.84
N GLN A 205 -2.98 -19.78 25.03
CA GLN A 205 -3.15 -19.55 23.60
C GLN A 205 -3.97 -20.67 22.96
N GLN A 206 -5.13 -20.30 22.39
CA GLN A 206 -5.98 -21.21 21.63
C GLN A 206 -5.87 -20.88 20.15
N VAL A 207 -5.01 -21.62 19.45
CA VAL A 207 -4.82 -21.48 18.01
C VAL A 207 -6.02 -22.09 17.29
N GLU A 208 -6.79 -21.26 16.59
CA GLU A 208 -7.89 -21.71 15.75
C GLU A 208 -7.40 -22.05 14.34
N GLU A 209 -6.37 -21.35 13.89
CA GLU A 209 -5.77 -21.58 12.59
C GLU A 209 -4.29 -21.20 12.61
N LEU A 210 -3.46 -22.04 12.00
CA LEU A 210 -2.07 -21.78 11.73
C LEU A 210 -1.81 -22.13 10.28
N TRP A 211 -1.23 -21.18 9.54
CA TRP A 211 -0.73 -21.44 8.20
C TRP A 211 0.71 -20.99 8.12
N GLN A 212 1.57 -21.87 7.66
CA GLN A 212 2.97 -21.59 7.38
C GLN A 212 3.28 -22.18 6.01
N ILE A 213 4.26 -21.61 5.34
CA ILE A 213 4.73 -22.19 4.10
C ILE A 213 5.27 -23.60 4.33
N GLU A 214 4.92 -24.52 3.44
CA GLU A 214 5.43 -25.90 3.45
C GLU A 214 6.36 -26.11 2.25
N GLY A 215 7.49 -26.78 2.48
CA GLY A 215 8.42 -27.18 1.43
C GLY A 215 9.14 -26.00 0.75
N PRO A 216 9.53 -26.15 -0.54
CA PRO A 216 10.39 -25.19 -1.24
C PRO A 216 9.61 -24.01 -1.83
N ARG A 217 8.33 -23.83 -1.47
CA ARG A 217 7.50 -22.76 -2.01
C ARG A 217 8.14 -21.41 -1.67
N LYS A 218 8.06 -20.47 -2.61
CA LYS A 218 8.61 -19.13 -2.44
C LYS A 218 7.51 -18.08 -2.59
N GLU A 219 6.93 -17.66 -1.46
CA GLU A 219 5.80 -16.72 -1.48
C GLU A 219 6.15 -15.38 -2.12
N TYR A 220 7.33 -14.84 -1.82
CA TYR A 220 7.83 -13.58 -2.38
C TYR A 220 7.88 -13.62 -3.91
N GLU A 221 8.67 -14.52 -4.51
CA GLU A 221 8.81 -14.61 -5.96
C GLU A 221 7.48 -14.95 -6.64
N SER A 222 6.69 -15.85 -6.06
CA SER A 222 5.39 -16.26 -6.65
C SER A 222 4.34 -15.15 -6.61
N SER A 223 4.49 -14.15 -5.73
CA SER A 223 3.52 -13.05 -5.64
C SER A 223 3.52 -12.12 -6.85
N PHE A 224 4.67 -11.90 -7.48
CA PHE A 224 4.77 -11.07 -8.67
C PHE A 224 4.00 -11.71 -9.83
N ALA A 225 4.18 -13.02 -10.02
CA ALA A 225 3.44 -13.78 -11.03
C ALA A 225 1.93 -13.75 -10.75
N ARG A 226 1.51 -13.92 -9.49
CA ARG A 226 0.10 -13.84 -9.08
C ARG A 226 -0.49 -12.45 -9.29
N MET A 227 0.25 -11.38 -9.00
CA MET A 227 -0.17 -10.00 -9.24
C MET A 227 -0.33 -9.72 -10.73
N ALA A 228 0.66 -10.12 -11.53
CA ALA A 228 0.62 -9.96 -12.98
C ALA A 228 -0.56 -10.71 -13.59
N ASP A 229 -0.79 -11.97 -13.20
CA ASP A 229 -1.98 -12.72 -13.62
C ASP A 229 -3.26 -11.99 -13.19
N GLY A 230 -3.37 -11.53 -11.95
CA GLY A 230 -4.52 -10.78 -11.46
C GLY A 230 -4.84 -9.51 -12.29
N VAL A 231 -3.82 -8.77 -12.72
CA VAL A 231 -3.97 -7.61 -13.62
C VAL A 231 -4.48 -8.05 -15.00
N ILE A 232 -3.92 -9.10 -15.57
CA ILE A 232 -4.34 -9.62 -16.88
C ILE A 232 -5.77 -10.20 -16.84
N GLN A 233 -6.14 -10.92 -15.78
CA GLN A 233 -7.50 -11.41 -15.61
C GLN A 233 -8.50 -10.24 -15.43
N ALA A 234 -8.13 -9.20 -14.68
CA ALA A 234 -8.95 -8.00 -14.54
C ALA A 234 -9.14 -7.27 -15.87
N MET A 235 -8.08 -7.15 -16.68
CA MET A 235 -8.14 -6.64 -18.06
C MET A 235 -9.17 -7.41 -18.88
N LYS A 236 -9.02 -8.75 -18.98
CA LYS A 236 -9.91 -9.63 -19.76
C LYS A 236 -11.37 -9.56 -19.30
N ALA A 237 -11.59 -9.43 -18.00
CA ALA A 237 -12.93 -9.38 -17.42
C ALA A 237 -13.54 -7.96 -17.40
N GLY A 238 -12.83 -6.94 -17.88
CA GLY A 238 -13.28 -5.55 -17.81
C GLY A 238 -13.40 -5.00 -16.38
N LYS A 239 -12.73 -5.62 -15.39
CA LYS A 239 -12.81 -5.25 -13.97
C LYS A 239 -11.69 -4.29 -13.56
N PRO A 240 -11.84 -3.53 -12.46
CA PRO A 240 -10.73 -2.79 -11.86
C PRO A 240 -9.54 -3.70 -11.53
N PHE A 241 -8.33 -3.14 -11.54
CA PHE A 241 -7.13 -3.88 -11.12
C PHE A 241 -7.17 -4.22 -9.62
N PRO A 242 -6.52 -5.33 -9.20
CA PRO A 242 -6.53 -5.76 -7.80
C PRO A 242 -5.99 -4.73 -6.79
N ALA A 243 -5.01 -3.93 -7.23
CA ALA A 243 -4.55 -2.71 -6.58
C ALA A 243 -4.58 -1.60 -7.61
N ASP A 244 -5.63 -0.78 -7.56
CA ASP A 244 -5.93 0.25 -8.56
C ASP A 244 -5.29 1.61 -8.22
N GLY A 245 -5.61 2.63 -8.99
CA GLY A 245 -5.17 4.00 -8.74
C GLY A 245 -5.63 4.57 -7.39
N ASN A 246 -6.72 4.07 -6.80
CA ASN A 246 -7.12 4.49 -5.45
C ASN A 246 -6.21 3.88 -4.39
N ALA A 247 -5.76 2.62 -4.57
CA ALA A 247 -4.73 2.05 -3.70
C ALA A 247 -3.45 2.91 -3.70
N ALA A 248 -3.00 3.31 -4.90
CA ALA A 248 -1.84 4.17 -5.08
C ALA A 248 -2.01 5.54 -4.41
N TRP A 249 -3.20 6.14 -4.56
CA TRP A 249 -3.53 7.43 -3.96
C TRP A 249 -3.63 7.38 -2.44
N ASN A 250 -4.24 6.32 -1.90
CA ASN A 250 -4.44 6.18 -0.46
C ASN A 250 -3.12 6.01 0.30
N GLU A 251 -2.14 5.28 -0.25
CA GLU A 251 -0.78 5.22 0.31
C GLU A 251 -0.16 6.62 0.37
N LEU A 252 -0.22 7.35 -0.75
CA LEU A 252 0.39 8.67 -0.86
C LEU A 252 -0.25 9.68 0.09
N LEU A 253 -1.58 9.65 0.25
CA LEU A 253 -2.29 10.46 1.24
C LEU A 253 -1.92 10.10 2.67
N PHE A 254 -1.78 8.81 2.97
CA PHE A 254 -1.36 8.34 4.28
C PHE A 254 0.04 8.85 4.62
N GLU A 255 1.01 8.69 3.71
CA GLU A 255 2.38 9.17 3.87
C GLU A 255 2.43 10.71 3.99
N ALA A 256 1.64 11.43 3.18
CA ALA A 256 1.52 12.88 3.26
C ALA A 256 1.00 13.34 4.64
N ALA A 257 -0.03 12.66 5.18
CA ALA A 257 -0.55 12.94 6.51
C ALA A 257 0.46 12.63 7.63
N VAL A 258 1.20 11.53 7.49
CA VAL A 258 2.31 11.16 8.40
C VAL A 258 3.40 12.21 8.39
N HIS A 259 3.84 12.66 7.21
CA HIS A 259 4.82 13.72 7.05
C HIS A 259 4.34 15.03 7.68
N ARG A 260 3.11 15.46 7.37
CA ARG A 260 2.50 16.65 7.95
C ARG A 260 2.45 16.58 9.47
N SER A 261 2.06 15.43 10.02
CA SER A 261 1.98 15.23 11.46
C SER A 261 3.36 15.33 12.13
N ALA A 262 4.38 14.67 11.55
CA ALA A 262 5.74 14.70 12.08
C ALA A 262 6.38 16.10 12.02
N MET A 263 6.08 16.88 10.98
CA MET A 263 6.49 18.29 10.88
C MET A 263 5.84 19.18 11.93
N ASN A 264 4.69 18.77 12.47
CA ASN A 264 3.91 19.50 13.47
C ASN A 264 3.93 18.78 14.83
N ASP A 265 5.08 18.20 15.20
CA ASP A 265 5.34 17.60 16.52
C ASP A 265 4.26 16.58 16.97
N GLY A 266 3.82 15.74 16.03
CA GLY A 266 2.86 14.66 16.31
C GLY A 266 1.41 15.10 16.42
N GLN A 267 1.05 16.31 16.00
CA GLN A 267 -0.36 16.72 15.90
C GLN A 267 -1.19 15.74 15.08
N ARG A 268 -2.46 15.55 15.45
CA ARG A 268 -3.40 14.73 14.68
C ARG A 268 -3.70 15.41 13.35
N VAL A 269 -3.49 14.68 12.26
CA VAL A 269 -3.77 15.14 10.89
C VAL A 269 -4.86 14.25 10.30
N ARG A 270 -5.95 14.86 9.84
CA ARG A 270 -7.00 14.15 9.11
C ARG A 270 -6.58 13.92 7.67
N LEU A 271 -6.82 12.73 7.14
CA LEU A 271 -6.48 12.41 5.74
C LEU A 271 -7.31 13.24 4.76
N ALA A 272 -8.56 13.54 5.10
CA ALA A 272 -9.44 14.37 4.28
C ALA A 272 -8.91 15.80 4.09
N ASP A 273 -8.24 16.37 5.11
CA ASP A 273 -7.66 17.72 5.01
C ASP A 273 -6.47 17.71 4.04
N VAL A 274 -5.62 16.68 4.14
CA VAL A 274 -4.47 16.48 3.24
C VAL A 274 -4.92 16.26 1.80
N GLU A 275 -5.95 15.45 1.58
CA GLU A 275 -6.52 15.23 0.24
C GLU A 275 -7.08 16.52 -0.34
N ALA A 276 -7.86 17.27 0.46
CA ALA A 276 -8.44 18.52 0.00
C ALA A 276 -7.37 19.56 -0.36
N ASP A 277 -6.27 19.64 0.40
CA ASP A 277 -5.13 20.50 0.09
C ASP A 277 -4.43 20.07 -1.21
N ALA A 278 -4.13 18.78 -1.36
CA ALA A 278 -3.44 18.25 -2.53
C ALA A 278 -4.26 18.44 -3.81
N MET A 279 -5.58 18.25 -3.75
CA MET A 279 -6.49 18.42 -4.89
C MET A 279 -6.83 19.89 -5.19
N ARG A 280 -6.61 20.83 -4.27
CA ARG A 280 -6.70 22.27 -4.55
C ARG A 280 -5.47 22.81 -5.26
N ALA A 281 -4.32 22.18 -5.07
CA ALA A 281 -3.06 22.55 -5.70
C ALA A 281 -2.94 22.04 -7.15
N SER A 282 -3.86 21.18 -7.60
CA SER A 282 -3.85 20.48 -8.90
C SER A 282 -4.63 21.17 -10.00
#